data_AF-A0A061N6X4-F1
#
_entry.id   AF-A0A061N6X4-F1
#
_cell.length_a   1.000
_cell.length_b   1.000
_cell.length_c   1.000
_cell.angle_alpha   90.00
_cell.angle_beta   90.00
_cell.angle_gamma   90.00
#
_symmetry.space_group_name_H-M   'P 1'
#
loop_
_entity.id
_entity.type
_entity.pdbx_description
1 polymer ?
#
loop_
_entity_poly.entity_id
_entity_poly.type
_entity_poly.pdbx_seq_one_letter_code
_entity_poly.pdbx_strand_id
1 'polypeptide(L)' 'MAILIRIQLMIPENTFVTGQTYNELLSMHGTIMLFLAATPLLFAFMNYFIPLQIGARDVAFPFF' A
#
# COMPACT_ATOMS: atom_id res chain seq x y z
N MET A 1 -10.26 1.31 0.58
CA MET A 1 -10.67 2.21 1.69
C MET A 1 -10.72 3.68 1.31
N ALA A 2 -9.78 4.22 0.53
CA ALA A 2 -9.77 5.64 0.12
C ALA A 2 -11.11 6.21 -0.37
N ILE A 3 -11.89 5.45 -1.14
CA ILE A 3 -13.19 5.90 -1.65
C ILE A 3 -14.17 6.14 -0.50
N LEU A 4 -14.19 5.27 0.52
CA LEU A 4 -15.06 5.44 1.69
C LEU A 4 -14.70 6.69 2.50
N ILE A 5 -13.40 6.95 2.67
CA ILE A 5 -12.88 8.18 3.29
C ILE A 5 -13.35 9.42 2.51
N ARG A 6 -13.25 9.37 1.17
CA ARG A 6 -13.70 10.48 0.31
C ARG A 6 -15.21 10.68 0.37
N ILE A 7 -16.00 9.61 0.40
CA ILE A 7 -17.46 9.69 0.56
C ILE A 7 -17.83 10.40 1.86
N GLN A 8 -17.17 10.06 2.99
CA GLN A 8 -17.39 10.76 4.26
C GLN A 8 -17.10 12.26 4.15
N LEU A 9 -16.09 12.66 3.36
CA LEU A 9 -15.68 14.06 3.19
C LEU A 9 -16.37 14.80 2.03
N MET A 10 -17.33 14.17 1.33
CA MET A 10 -17.95 14.77 0.14
C MET A 10 -18.73 16.06 0.43
N ILE A 11 -19.34 16.17 1.61
CA ILE A 11 -20.13 17.32 2.05
C ILE A 11 -19.85 17.60 3.55
N PRO A 12 -20.01 18.84 4.03
CA PRO A 12 -19.87 19.15 5.45
C PRO A 12 -20.96 18.44 6.29
N GLU A 13 -20.66 18.14 7.55
CA GLU A 13 -21.57 17.49 8.51
C GLU A 13 -22.16 16.14 8.03
N ASN A 14 -21.43 15.42 7.18
CA ASN A 14 -21.83 14.11 6.70
C ASN A 14 -21.81 13.05 7.82
N THR A 15 -22.80 12.16 7.84
CA THR A 15 -22.98 11.12 8.87
C THR A 15 -22.76 9.69 8.36
N PHE A 16 -22.12 9.55 7.18
CA PHE A 16 -21.88 8.25 6.54
C PHE A 16 -21.08 7.26 7.42
N VAL A 17 -20.06 7.73 8.15
CA VAL A 17 -19.33 6.94 9.16
C VAL A 17 -19.12 7.70 10.47
N THR A 18 -18.98 6.96 11.57
CA THR A 18 -18.62 7.54 12.88
C THR A 18 -17.17 8.01 12.89
N GLY A 19 -16.83 8.94 13.80
CA GLY A 19 -15.46 9.44 13.95
C GLY A 19 -14.44 8.35 14.28
N GLN A 20 -14.81 7.36 15.10
CA GLN A 20 -13.93 6.22 15.40
C GLN A 20 -13.66 5.39 14.13
N THR A 21 -14.70 5.00 13.40
CA THR A 21 -14.56 4.21 12.18
C THR A 21 -13.76 4.95 11.11
N TYR A 22 -13.92 6.27 11.00
CA TYR A 22 -13.10 7.07 10.08
C TYR A 22 -11.59 6.98 10.41
N ASN A 23 -11.22 7.09 11.69
CA ASN A 23 -9.82 7.01 12.12
C ASN A 23 -9.23 5.62 11.88
N GLU A 24 -10.01 4.57 12.11
CA GLU A 24 -9.63 3.18 11.81
C GLU A 24 -9.43 2.97 10.30
N LEU A 25 -10.37 3.45 9.48
CA LEU A 25 -10.29 3.37 8.02
C LEU A 25 -9.04 4.09 7.48
N LEU A 26 -8.72 5.27 8.01
CA LEU A 26 -7.54 6.03 7.60
C LEU A 26 -6.26 5.28 7.97
N SER A 27 -6.15 4.81 9.20
CA SER A 27 -5.00 4.06 9.70
C SER A 27 -4.79 2.78 8.89
N MET A 28 -5.85 1.97 8.72
CA MET A 28 -5.80 0.74 7.95
C MET A 28 -5.47 1.00 6.48
N HIS A 29 -6.02 2.07 5.87
CA HIS A 29 -5.69 2.42 4.49
C HIS A 29 -4.21 2.72 4.33
N GLY A 30 -3.64 3.54 5.22
CA GLY A 30 -2.22 3.88 5.20
C GLY A 30 -1.33 2.65 5.40
N THR A 31 -1.62 1.84 6.42
CA THR A 31 -0.84 0.63 6.72
C THR A 31 -0.85 -0.36 5.55
N ILE A 32 -2.02 -0.62 4.94
CA ILE A 32 -2.12 -1.51 3.79
C ILE A 32 -1.37 -0.95 2.59
N MET A 33 -1.57 0.33 2.26
CA MET A 33 -0.93 0.91 1.08
C MET A 33 0.59 0.95 1.21
N LEU A 34 1.13 1.27 2.38
CA LEU A 34 2.57 1.35 2.56
C LEU A 34 3.20 -0.04 2.69
N PHE A 35 2.75 -0.83 3.66
CA PHE A 35 3.44 -2.08 4.02
C PHE A 35 3.02 -3.27 3.17
N LEU A 36 1.75 -3.34 2.74
CA LEU A 36 1.23 -4.50 2.01
C LEU A 36 1.07 -4.27 0.51
N ALA A 37 1.13 -3.02 0.02
CA ALA A 37 1.09 -2.72 -1.40
C ALA A 37 2.42 -2.15 -1.92
N ALA A 38 2.83 -0.97 -1.47
CA ALA A 38 3.99 -0.26 -2.03
C ALA A 38 5.31 -1.01 -1.82
N THR A 39 5.61 -1.40 -0.57
CA THR A 39 6.85 -2.12 -0.24
C THR A 39 6.99 -3.46 -1.00
N PRO A 40 6.01 -4.39 -0.97
CA PRO A 40 6.15 -5.66 -1.68
C PRO A 40 6.15 -5.47 -3.20
N LEU A 41 5.40 -4.52 -3.75
CA LEU A 41 5.44 -4.22 -5.18
C LEU A 41 6.83 -3.71 -5.60
N LEU A 42 7.43 -2.83 -4.80
CA LEU A 42 8.78 -2.35 -5.03
C LEU A 42 9.79 -3.52 -5.02
N PHE A 43 9.73 -4.40 -4.02
CA PHE A 43 10.61 -5.57 -3.96
C PHE A 43 10.36 -6.55 -5.11
N ALA A 44 9.11 -6.73 -5.56
CA ALA A 44 8.81 -7.56 -6.72
C ALA A 44 9.49 -7.02 -7.99
N PHE A 45 9.38 -5.71 -8.23
CA PHE A 45 10.07 -5.08 -9.35
C PHE A 45 11.58 -5.12 -9.22
N MET A 46 12.12 -4.89 -8.01
CA MET A 46 13.56 -4.98 -7.79
C MET A 46 14.10 -6.40 -8.06
N ASN A 47 13.40 -7.43 -7.58
CA ASN A 47 13.79 -8.83 -7.82
C ASN A 47 13.76 -9.21 -9.30
N TYR A 48 12.86 -8.61 -10.09
CA TYR A 48 12.79 -8.88 -11.52
C TYR A 48 13.79 -8.06 -12.35
N PHE A 49 13.83 -6.74 -12.14
CA PHE A 49 14.57 -5.84 -13.02
C PHE A 49 16.05 -5.67 -12.65
N ILE A 50 16.40 -5.66 -11.36
CA ILE A 50 17.77 -5.35 -10.95
C ILE A 50 18.78 -6.38 -11.48
N PRO A 51 18.55 -7.71 -11.38
CA PRO A 51 19.50 -8.69 -11.91
C PRO A 51 19.74 -8.50 -13.42
N LEU A 52 18.66 -8.23 -14.16
CA LEU A 52 18.73 -8.00 -15.61
C LEU A 52 19.50 -6.72 -15.95
N GLN A 53 19.33 -5.65 -15.18
CA GLN A 53 20.02 -4.37 -15.38
C GLN A 53 21.54 -4.47 -15.16
N ILE A 54 21.99 -5.30 -14.21
CA ILE A 54 23.41 -5.48 -13.89
C ILE A 54 24.05 -6.70 -14.59
N GLY A 55 23.30 -7.44 -15.40
CA GLY A 55 23.75 -8.66 -16.07
C GLY A 55 24.00 -9.85 -15.13
N ALA A 56 23.44 -9.81 -13.92
CA ALA A 56 23.51 -10.93 -12.98
C ALA A 56 22.51 -12.02 -13.36
N ARG A 57 22.92 -13.28 -13.19
CA ARG A 57 22.05 -14.44 -13.47
C ARG A 57 20.91 -14.57 -12.47
N ASP A 58 21.12 -14.14 -11.21
CA ASP A 58 20.17 -14.30 -10.12
C ASP A 58 20.45 -13.28 -9.00
N VAL A 59 19.59 -13.24 -7.98
CA VAL A 59 19.79 -12.47 -6.74
C VAL A 59 20.87 -13.11 -5.85
N ALA A 60 21.39 -12.35 -4.88
CA ALA A 60 22.48 -12.81 -4.00
C ALA A 60 22.12 -14.04 -3.14
N PHE A 61 20.84 -14.15 -2.72
CA PHE A 61 20.32 -15.23 -1.89
C PHE A 61 19.05 -15.81 -2.52
N PRO A 62 19.17 -16.69 -3.53
CA PRO A 62 18.02 -17.22 -4.28
C PRO A 62 17.26 -18.33 -3.53
N PHE A 63 17.85 -18.89 -2.47
CA PHE A 63 17.22 -19.86 -1.58
C PHE A 63 17.33 -19.36 -0.14
N PHE A 64 16.31 -19.64 0.66
CA PHE A 64 16.41 -19.61 2.12
C PHE A 64 16.88 -20.96 2.65
#